data_AF-A0A135ZZM8-F1
#
_entry.id   AF-A0A135ZZM8-F1
#
_cell.length_a   1.000
_cell.length_b   1.000
_cell.length_c   1.000
_cell.angle_alpha   90.00
_cell.angle_beta   90.00
_cell.angle_gamma   90.00
#
_symmetry.space_group_name_H-M   'P 1'
#
loop_
_entity.id
_entity.type
_entity.pdbx_description
1 polymer ?
#
loop_
_entity_poly.entity_id
_entity_poly.type
_entity_poly.pdbx_seq_one_letter_code
_entity_poly.pdbx_strand_id
1 'polypeptide(L)'
;MALHNLRVVIFVLIAATQLIACSESPLLAAKPDLPAPWWEDVPPIIIDGDQFYGAPCTVTRVSKDTTGAQSAVVIFTAPSQLMTTCAQRELKRNYLEYDGEFIILHVDRQTFGAGAWTGERFRSADFTHWQQYIGVTWVNSEEYEAWRNVGSESTKADSIKKVEHQ
;
A
#
# COMPACT_ATOMS: atom_id res chain seq x y z
N MET A 1 -51.49 -30.55 65.98
CA MET A 1 -52.58 -29.96 65.19
C MET A 1 -52.35 -28.45 65.17
N ALA A 2 -52.19 -27.89 63.96
CA ALA A 2 -51.89 -26.51 63.51
C ALA A 2 -51.55 -25.37 64.49
N LEU A 3 -50.54 -24.57 64.10
CA LEU A 3 -50.43 -23.09 64.05
C LEU A 3 -48.92 -22.77 64.17
N HIS A 4 -48.27 -22.02 63.27
CA HIS A 4 -48.28 -20.55 63.18
C HIS A 4 -47.67 -20.14 61.82
N ASN A 5 -48.44 -19.55 60.92
CA ASN A 5 -48.54 -18.11 60.69
C ASN A 5 -47.29 -17.44 60.10
N LEU A 6 -47.23 -17.58 58.76
CA LEU A 6 -46.99 -16.55 57.75
C LEU A 6 -46.52 -15.20 58.30
N ARG A 7 -45.21 -14.98 58.18
CA ARG A 7 -44.52 -13.76 58.56
C ARG A 7 -44.86 -12.61 57.60
N VAL A 8 -45.34 -11.54 58.22
CA VAL A 8 -44.89 -10.15 58.03
C VAL A 8 -45.28 -9.49 56.70
N VAL A 9 -46.50 -8.94 56.72
CA VAL A 9 -46.85 -7.54 56.39
C VAL A 9 -45.66 -6.68 55.94
N ILE A 10 -45.55 -6.46 54.64
CA ILE A 10 -44.65 -5.46 54.04
C ILE A 10 -45.42 -4.14 53.93
N PHE A 11 -44.98 -3.16 54.73
CA PHE A 11 -45.30 -1.73 54.70
C PHE A 11 -45.22 -1.18 53.26
N VAL A 12 -46.30 -0.63 52.69
CA VAL A 12 -46.75 0.78 52.76
C VAL A 12 -45.72 1.79 52.22
N LEU A 13 -46.03 2.32 51.02
CA LEU A 13 -45.70 3.63 50.42
C LEU A 13 -44.22 4.09 50.45
N ILE A 14 -43.64 4.60 49.36
CA ILE A 14 -43.89 5.95 48.82
C ILE A 14 -43.39 6.01 47.37
N ALA A 15 -44.27 6.51 46.50
CA ALA A 15 -43.95 6.99 45.17
C ALA A 15 -43.03 8.22 45.24
N ALA A 16 -41.90 8.17 44.54
CA ALA A 16 -41.16 9.35 44.11
C ALA A 16 -40.86 9.18 42.62
N THR A 17 -41.71 9.81 41.82
CA THR A 17 -41.52 10.17 40.43
C THR A 17 -40.10 10.69 40.16
N GLN A 18 -39.34 9.99 39.33
CA GLN A 18 -38.25 10.59 38.55
C GLN A 18 -38.57 10.31 37.08
N LEU A 19 -39.35 11.24 36.51
CA LEU A 19 -39.36 11.52 35.08
C LEU A 19 -37.98 12.09 34.73
N ILE A 20 -37.08 11.24 34.26
CA ILE A 20 -35.98 11.70 33.40
C ILE A 20 -36.21 10.98 32.08
N ALA A 21 -36.89 11.71 31.20
CA ALA A 21 -36.82 11.49 29.77
C ALA A 21 -35.34 11.59 29.37
N CYS A 22 -34.64 10.45 29.34
CA CYS A 22 -33.46 10.34 28.49
C CYS A 22 -33.98 10.32 27.06
N SER A 23 -34.06 11.52 26.49
CA SER A 23 -34.14 11.75 25.06
C SER A 23 -33.25 10.74 24.36
N GLU A 24 -33.84 9.92 23.51
CA GLU A 24 -33.14 9.18 22.48
C GLU A 24 -32.44 10.23 21.60
N SER A 25 -31.24 10.62 22.00
CA SER A 25 -30.29 11.18 21.05
C SER A 25 -30.02 10.04 20.08
N PRO A 26 -30.29 10.19 18.77
CA PRO A 26 -29.64 9.32 17.83
C PRO A 26 -28.16 9.67 17.98
N LEU A 27 -27.45 8.89 18.79
CA LEU A 27 -26.04 8.64 18.58
C LEU A 27 -25.96 8.25 17.10
N LEU A 28 -25.70 9.23 16.23
CA LEU A 28 -24.99 8.98 15.00
C LEU A 28 -23.79 8.18 15.47
N ALA A 29 -23.90 6.86 15.37
CA ALA A 29 -22.77 5.98 15.46
C ALA A 29 -21.86 6.49 14.36
N ALA A 30 -20.87 7.30 14.73
CA ALA A 30 -19.82 7.72 13.85
C ALA A 30 -19.28 6.42 13.27
N LYS A 31 -19.56 6.21 11.98
CA LYS A 31 -19.00 5.09 11.25
C LYS A 31 -17.50 5.21 11.50
N PRO A 32 -16.82 4.18 12.06
CA PRO A 32 -15.39 4.27 12.29
C PRO A 32 -14.76 4.68 10.96
N ASP A 33 -14.06 5.82 10.95
CA ASP A 33 -13.33 6.27 9.77
C ASP A 33 -12.39 5.12 9.40
N LEU A 34 -12.68 4.49 8.27
CA LEU A 34 -11.75 3.52 7.71
C LEU A 34 -10.44 4.28 7.48
N PRO A 35 -9.29 3.68 7.80
CA PRO A 35 -8.02 4.34 7.56
C PRO A 35 -7.96 4.74 6.08
N ALA A 36 -7.59 6.01 5.86
CA ALA A 36 -7.39 6.54 4.53
C ALA A 36 -6.47 5.59 3.73
N PRO A 37 -6.74 5.37 2.44
CA PRO A 37 -5.86 4.59 1.60
C PRO A 37 -4.44 5.16 1.67
N TRP A 38 -3.46 4.27 1.72
CA TRP A 38 -2.09 4.65 2.01
C TRP A 38 -1.52 5.65 0.98
N TRP A 39 -2.00 5.61 -0.25
CA TRP A 39 -1.52 6.42 -1.37
C TRP A 39 -2.07 7.84 -1.42
N GLU A 40 -3.03 8.20 -0.56
CA GLU A 40 -3.71 9.51 -0.60
C GLU A 40 -2.74 10.69 -0.37
N ASP A 41 -1.69 10.48 0.43
CA ASP A 41 -0.65 11.48 0.72
C ASP A 41 0.59 11.39 -0.20
N VAL A 42 0.57 10.53 -1.22
CA VAL A 42 1.70 10.31 -2.14
C VAL A 42 1.35 10.96 -3.48
N PRO A 43 2.23 11.77 -4.10
CA PRO A 43 1.96 12.30 -5.43
C PRO A 43 1.95 11.16 -6.46
N PRO A 44 0.85 10.97 -7.23
CA PRO A 44 0.77 9.91 -8.22
C PRO A 44 1.62 10.22 -9.45
N ILE A 45 2.07 9.17 -10.13
CA ILE A 45 2.42 9.24 -11.54
C ILE A 45 1.13 9.00 -12.33
N ILE A 46 0.79 9.89 -13.27
CA ILE A 46 -0.43 9.79 -14.08
C ILE A 46 -0.06 9.38 -15.50
N ILE A 47 -0.59 8.26 -15.97
CA ILE A 47 -0.41 7.76 -17.34
C ILE A 47 -1.77 7.30 -17.85
N ASP A 48 -2.19 7.83 -18.99
CA ASP A 48 -3.48 7.52 -19.63
C ASP A 48 -4.72 7.62 -18.71
N GLY A 49 -4.65 8.52 -17.72
CA GLY A 49 -5.73 8.76 -16.75
C GLY A 49 -5.73 7.83 -15.53
N ASP A 50 -4.90 6.79 -15.54
CA ASP A 50 -4.64 5.95 -14.37
C ASP A 50 -3.58 6.60 -13.46
N GLN A 51 -3.70 6.35 -12.16
CA GLN A 51 -2.76 6.84 -11.14
C GLN A 51 -1.90 5.69 -10.63
N PHE A 52 -0.59 5.91 -10.59
CA PHE A 52 0.38 4.90 -10.18
C PHE A 52 1.15 5.37 -8.95
N TYR A 53 1.30 4.46 -7.99
CA TYR A 53 1.93 4.72 -6.71
C TYR A 53 2.95 3.63 -6.38
N GLY A 54 4.13 4.05 -5.92
CA GLY A 54 5.16 3.17 -5.41
C GLY A 54 5.13 3.06 -3.91
N ALA A 55 5.20 1.84 -3.42
CA ALA A 55 5.66 1.53 -2.07
C ALA A 55 7.00 0.77 -2.18
N PRO A 56 7.75 0.56 -1.07
CA PRO A 56 9.10 0.00 -1.07
C PRO A 56 9.36 -1.22 -2.00
N CYS A 57 8.36 -2.06 -2.26
CA CYS A 57 8.49 -3.24 -3.12
C CYS A 57 7.32 -3.46 -4.06
N THR A 58 6.39 -2.51 -4.17
CA THR A 58 5.14 -2.74 -4.91
C THR A 58 4.73 -1.54 -5.71
N VAL A 59 4.08 -1.80 -6.84
CA VAL A 59 3.41 -0.79 -7.65
C VAL A 59 1.91 -1.01 -7.56
N THR A 60 1.19 0.03 -7.20
CA THR A 60 -0.27 0.04 -7.15
C THR A 60 -0.80 0.95 -8.23
N ARG A 61 -1.73 0.44 -9.02
CA ARG A 61 -2.54 1.21 -9.95
C ARG A 61 -3.87 1.55 -9.29
N VAL A 62 -4.26 2.82 -9.37
CA VAL A 62 -5.55 3.32 -8.95
C VAL A 62 -6.27 3.87 -10.17
N SER A 63 -7.42 3.27 -10.47
CA SER A 63 -8.28 3.66 -11.58
C SER A 63 -9.65 4.07 -11.05
N LYS A 64 -10.33 4.98 -11.77
CA LYS A 64 -11.71 5.35 -11.48
C LYS A 64 -12.65 4.54 -12.36
N ASP A 65 -13.65 3.92 -11.75
CA ASP A 65 -14.73 3.30 -12.52
C ASP A 65 -15.72 4.34 -13.08
N THR A 66 -16.71 3.88 -13.84
CA THR A 66 -17.75 4.73 -14.45
C THR A 66 -18.65 5.42 -13.42
N THR A 67 -18.66 4.96 -12.17
CA THR A 67 -19.40 5.56 -11.06
C THR A 67 -18.57 6.60 -10.30
N GLY A 68 -17.30 6.75 -10.66
CA GLY A 68 -16.32 7.61 -10.00
C GLY A 68 -15.68 6.97 -8.77
N ALA A 69 -16.01 5.72 -8.46
CA ALA A 69 -15.37 5.00 -7.36
C ALA A 69 -13.95 4.61 -7.76
N GLN A 70 -13.00 4.79 -6.83
CA GLN A 70 -11.62 4.41 -7.04
C GLN A 70 -11.41 2.94 -6.69
N SER A 71 -10.74 2.21 -7.58
CA SER A 71 -10.27 0.86 -7.34
C SER A 71 -8.74 0.85 -7.35
N ALA A 72 -8.15 0.18 -6.37
CA ALA A 72 -6.70 0.06 -6.25
C ALA A 72 -6.28 -1.39 -6.38
N VAL A 73 -5.31 -1.66 -7.26
CA VAL A 73 -4.80 -3.00 -7.53
C VAL A 73 -3.27 -2.96 -7.48
N VAL A 74 -2.67 -3.87 -6.72
CA VAL A 74 -1.23 -4.11 -6.81
C VAL A 74 -0.95 -4.80 -8.13
N ILE A 75 -0.27 -4.11 -9.04
CA ILE A 75 0.05 -4.60 -10.39
C ILE A 75 1.46 -5.20 -10.45
N PHE A 76 2.29 -4.94 -9.45
CA PHE A 76 3.62 -5.53 -9.33
C PHE A 76 4.07 -5.64 -7.90
N THR A 77 4.74 -6.75 -7.60
CA THR A 77 5.46 -7.00 -6.36
C THR A 77 6.86 -7.48 -6.72
N ALA A 78 7.88 -6.77 -6.24
CA ALA A 78 9.27 -7.16 -6.44
C ALA A 78 9.51 -8.59 -5.91
N PRO A 79 10.17 -9.48 -6.66
CA PRO A 79 10.45 -10.86 -6.23
C PRO A 79 11.18 -10.88 -4.89
N SER A 80 10.82 -11.77 -3.97
CA SER A 80 11.47 -11.86 -2.66
C SER A 80 12.96 -12.24 -2.81
N GLN A 81 13.80 -11.68 -1.93
CA GLN A 81 15.21 -12.04 -1.86
C GLN A 81 15.53 -12.61 -0.48
N LEU A 82 16.36 -13.64 -0.46
CA LEU A 82 16.80 -14.31 0.76
C LEU A 82 17.47 -13.29 1.69
N MET A 83 17.13 -13.34 2.98
CA MET A 83 17.69 -12.45 4.01
C MET A 83 17.44 -10.95 3.78
N THR A 84 16.37 -10.59 3.09
CA THR A 84 15.92 -9.19 2.95
C THR A 84 14.46 -9.03 3.34
N THR A 85 14.09 -7.82 3.76
CA THR A 85 12.69 -7.40 3.90
C THR A 85 12.48 -6.08 3.21
N CYS A 86 11.30 -5.87 2.64
CA CYS A 86 10.87 -4.55 2.20
C CYS A 86 10.86 -3.60 3.40
N ALA A 87 11.42 -2.41 3.25
CA ALA A 87 11.44 -1.45 4.32
C ALA A 87 10.01 -1.01 4.69
N GLN A 88 9.90 -0.38 5.86
CA GLN A 88 8.68 0.35 6.17
C GLN A 88 8.56 1.54 5.22
N ARG A 89 7.36 1.72 4.70
CA ARG A 89 7.04 2.82 3.81
C ARG A 89 7.21 4.15 4.53
N GLU A 90 8.00 5.04 3.93
CA GLU A 90 8.12 6.43 4.37
C GLU A 90 6.90 7.24 3.91
N LEU A 91 6.42 8.15 4.76
CA LEU A 91 5.30 9.02 4.43
C LEU A 91 5.69 9.98 3.29
N LYS A 92 4.78 10.18 2.33
CA LYS A 92 4.91 11.12 1.19
C LYS A 92 6.05 10.80 0.20
N ARG A 93 6.74 9.69 0.37
CA ARG A 93 7.74 9.22 -0.60
C ARG A 93 7.06 8.37 -1.66
N ASN A 94 7.20 8.76 -2.92
CA ASN A 94 6.90 7.88 -4.04
C ASN A 94 8.18 7.15 -4.44
N TYR A 95 8.10 5.83 -4.50
CA TYR A 95 9.21 4.95 -4.93
C TYR A 95 9.22 4.74 -6.44
N LEU A 96 8.33 5.42 -7.17
CA LEU A 96 8.28 5.40 -8.63
C LEU A 96 8.89 6.65 -9.25
N GLU A 97 9.47 6.43 -10.42
CA GLU A 97 9.80 7.45 -11.40
C GLU A 97 9.15 7.10 -12.75
N TYR A 98 8.99 8.10 -13.61
CA TYR A 98 8.57 7.90 -14.99
C TYR A 98 9.48 8.69 -15.90
N ASP A 99 10.10 8.01 -16.86
CA ASP A 99 11.10 8.59 -17.77
C ASP A 99 10.52 8.90 -19.17
N GLY A 100 9.19 8.86 -19.31
CA GLY A 100 8.49 9.03 -20.59
C GLY A 100 8.23 7.74 -21.35
N GLU A 101 8.89 6.64 -20.98
CA GLU A 101 8.71 5.33 -21.62
C GLU A 101 8.34 4.25 -20.60
N PHE A 102 9.01 4.25 -19.45
CA PHE A 102 8.85 3.26 -18.40
C PHE A 102 8.47 3.90 -17.08
N ILE A 103 7.55 3.26 -16.34
CA ILE A 103 7.53 3.42 -14.88
C ILE A 103 8.71 2.62 -14.32
N ILE A 104 9.46 3.24 -13.42
CA ILE A 104 10.61 2.65 -12.75
C ILE A 104 10.32 2.62 -11.25
N LEU A 105 10.23 1.43 -10.67
CA LEU A 105 10.19 1.21 -9.22
C LEU A 105 11.61 1.12 -8.68
N HIS A 106 11.95 2.01 -7.75
CA HIS A 106 13.14 1.92 -6.91
C HIS A 106 12.81 1.12 -5.66
N VAL A 107 13.42 -0.06 -5.53
CA VAL A 107 13.12 -0.98 -4.43
C VAL A 107 13.90 -0.61 -3.19
N ASP A 108 13.17 -0.50 -2.10
CA ASP A 108 13.69 -0.24 -0.77
C ASP A 108 13.58 -1.50 0.08
N ARG A 109 14.72 -2.18 0.22
CA ARG A 109 14.88 -3.38 1.02
C ARG A 109 16.01 -3.23 2.01
N GLN A 110 15.77 -3.76 3.20
CA GLN A 110 16.73 -3.88 4.28
C GLN A 110 17.27 -5.31 4.30
N THR A 111 18.60 -5.43 4.29
CA THR A 111 19.28 -6.71 4.47
C THR A 111 19.40 -7.01 5.96
N PHE A 112 19.07 -8.22 6.41
CA PHE A 112 19.22 -8.56 7.82
C PHE A 112 20.69 -8.50 8.23
N GLY A 113 21.01 -7.70 9.25
CA GLY A 113 22.37 -7.55 9.78
C GLY A 113 23.27 -6.59 8.99
N ALA A 114 22.78 -5.95 7.92
CA ALA A 114 23.52 -4.93 7.17
C ALA A 114 22.63 -3.71 6.92
N GLY A 115 23.13 -2.51 7.22
CA GLY A 115 22.41 -1.25 6.96
C GLY A 115 22.39 -0.82 5.49
N ALA A 116 22.66 -1.74 4.55
CA ALA A 116 22.82 -1.41 3.14
C ALA A 116 21.48 -1.48 2.40
N TRP A 117 21.21 -0.42 1.64
CA TRP A 117 20.12 -0.29 0.68
C TRP A 117 20.52 -0.95 -0.64
N THR A 118 19.67 -1.80 -1.19
CA THR A 118 19.91 -2.41 -2.50
C THR A 118 19.47 -1.42 -3.58
N GLY A 119 20.36 -1.03 -4.51
CA GLY A 119 20.02 -0.21 -5.69
C GLY A 119 19.17 -0.95 -6.73
N GLU A 120 18.26 -1.80 -6.27
CA GLU A 120 17.40 -2.64 -7.08
C GLU A 120 16.32 -1.78 -7.74
N ARG A 121 16.18 -1.95 -9.06
CA ARG A 121 15.20 -1.21 -9.84
C ARG A 121 14.44 -2.16 -10.74
N PHE A 122 13.15 -1.93 -10.88
CA PHE A 122 12.29 -2.62 -11.81
C PHE A 122 11.58 -1.63 -12.72
N ARG A 123 11.36 -2.00 -13.98
CA ARG A 123 10.66 -1.14 -14.92
C ARG A 123 9.61 -1.87 -15.74
N SER A 124 8.59 -1.15 -16.17
CA SER A 124 7.58 -1.65 -17.12
C SER A 124 7.00 -0.52 -17.95
N ALA A 125 6.76 -0.80 -19.24
CA ALA A 125 6.09 0.11 -20.17
C ALA A 125 4.60 -0.24 -20.35
N ASP A 126 4.22 -1.49 -20.12
CA ASP A 126 2.85 -2.00 -20.33
C ASP A 126 2.14 -2.42 -19.03
N PHE A 127 2.82 -2.24 -17.89
CA PHE A 127 2.37 -2.59 -16.54
C PHE A 127 2.11 -4.08 -16.30
N THR A 128 2.51 -4.94 -17.23
CA THR A 128 2.29 -6.40 -17.18
C THR A 128 3.62 -7.16 -17.26
N HIS A 129 4.52 -6.74 -18.14
CA HIS A 129 5.86 -7.29 -18.29
C HIS A 129 6.85 -6.38 -17.59
N TRP A 130 7.59 -6.96 -16.63
CA TRP A 130 8.53 -6.23 -15.80
C TRP A 130 9.95 -6.67 -16.09
N GLN A 131 10.88 -5.71 -16.01
CA GLN A 131 12.30 -5.94 -16.16
C GLN A 131 13.04 -5.49 -14.90
N GLN A 132 14.02 -6.27 -14.48
CA GLN A 132 14.95 -5.95 -13.40
C GLN A 132 16.21 -5.31 -14.00
N TYR A 133 16.68 -4.24 -13.36
CA TYR A 133 18.00 -3.69 -13.62
C TYR A 133 19.08 -4.68 -13.16
N ILE A 134 19.99 -5.06 -14.06
CA ILE A 134 21.06 -6.03 -13.78
C ILE A 134 22.47 -5.43 -13.83
N GLY A 135 22.58 -4.12 -14.05
CA GLY A 135 23.86 -3.41 -14.06
C GLY A 135 24.07 -2.55 -15.30
N VAL A 136 25.32 -2.17 -15.51
CA VAL A 136 25.76 -1.35 -16.65
C VAL A 136 26.41 -2.24 -17.70
N THR A 137 26.22 -1.90 -18.97
CA THR A 137 26.95 -2.46 -20.10
C THR A 137 27.44 -1.36 -21.04
N TRP A 138 28.41 -1.69 -21.89
CA TRP A 138 29.08 -0.74 -22.76
C TRP A 138 28.97 -1.17 -24.21
N VAL A 139 28.47 -0.29 -25.09
CA VAL A 139 28.39 -0.52 -26.53
C VAL A 139 29.04 0.66 -27.23
N ASN A 140 30.07 0.40 -28.05
CA ASN A 140 30.81 1.45 -28.77
C ASN A 140 31.30 2.61 -27.87
N SER A 141 31.81 2.28 -26.68
CA SER A 141 32.26 3.26 -25.66
C SER A 141 31.16 4.15 -25.07
N GLU A 142 29.89 3.83 -25.32
CA GLU A 142 28.75 4.48 -24.67
C GLU A 142 28.19 3.59 -23.56
N GLU A 143 27.71 4.22 -22.49
CA GLU A 143 27.17 3.56 -21.30
C GLU A 143 25.68 3.26 -21.47
N TYR A 144 25.28 2.04 -21.09
CA TYR A 144 23.89 1.59 -21.12
C TYR A 144 23.52 0.89 -19.82
N GLU A 145 22.30 1.10 -19.37
CA GLU A 145 21.67 0.25 -18.38
C GLU A 145 21.23 -1.07 -19.02
N ALA A 146 21.56 -2.17 -18.37
CA ALA A 146 21.17 -3.51 -18.78
C ALA A 146 19.96 -3.98 -17.97
N TRP A 147 18.97 -4.52 -18.67
CA TRP A 147 17.67 -4.91 -18.12
C TRP A 147 17.30 -6.32 -18.53
N ARG A 148 16.77 -7.09 -17.58
CA ARG A 148 16.38 -8.49 -17.77
C ARG A 148 14.93 -8.69 -17.36
N ASN A 149 14.16 -9.44 -18.13
CA ASN A 149 12.80 -9.81 -17.81
C ASN A 149 12.74 -10.52 -16.46
N VAL A 150 11.80 -10.11 -15.61
CA VAL A 150 11.58 -10.75 -14.30
C VAL A 150 11.18 -12.20 -14.52
N GLY A 151 11.84 -13.12 -13.80
CA GLY A 151 11.65 -14.57 -13.95
C GLY A 151 12.52 -15.25 -15.02
N SER A 152 13.32 -14.48 -15.78
CA SER A 152 14.30 -15.06 -16.70
C SER A 152 15.47 -15.72 -15.96
N GLU A 153 15.82 -16.93 -16.35
CA GLU A 153 17.01 -17.66 -15.87
C GLU A 153 18.31 -17.21 -16.58
N SER A 154 18.20 -16.38 -17.62
CA SER A 154 19.34 -15.87 -18.36
C SER A 154 20.21 -14.95 -17.51
N THR A 155 21.53 -15.04 -17.69
CA THR A 155 22.49 -14.07 -17.16
C THR A 155 22.70 -12.88 -18.10
N LYS A 156 22.10 -12.89 -19.29
CA LYS A 156 22.18 -11.82 -20.28
C LYS A 156 21.04 -10.82 -20.12
N ALA A 157 21.28 -9.58 -20.54
CA ALA A 157 20.25 -8.58 -20.68
C ALA A 157 19.27 -8.95 -21.81
N ASP A 158 17.98 -8.73 -21.56
CA ASP A 158 16.93 -8.80 -22.59
C ASP A 158 16.78 -7.46 -23.32
N SER A 159 17.15 -6.35 -22.67
CA SER A 159 17.18 -5.03 -23.29
C SER A 159 18.26 -4.13 -22.66
N ILE A 160 18.67 -3.11 -23.40
CA ILE A 160 19.61 -2.08 -22.94
C ILE A 160 19.02 -0.70 -23.19
N LYS A 161 19.25 0.26 -22.30
CA LYS A 161 18.82 1.66 -22.43
C LYS A 161 20.02 2.57 -22.23
N LYS A 162 20.23 3.52 -23.16
CA LYS A 162 21.36 4.45 -23.07
C LYS A 162 21.25 5.29 -21.81
N VAL A 163 22.35 5.45 -21.08
CA VAL A 163 22.40 6.37 -19.94
C VAL A 163 22.46 7.80 -20.48
N GLU A 164 21.47 8.61 -20.13
CA GLU A 164 21.50 10.04 -20.42
C GLU A 164 22.23 10.74 -19.27
N HIS A 165 23.44 11.25 -19.54
CA HIS A 165 24.12 12.14 -18.60
C HIS A 165 23.49 13.52 -18.73
N GLN A 166 22.78 13.94 -17.68
CA GLN A 166 22.27 15.31 -17.52
C GLN A 166 23.40 16.27 -17.13
#